data_AF-A0A5C9C981-F1
#
_entry.id   AF-A0A5C9C981-F1
#
_cell.length_a   1.000
_cell.length_b   1.000
_cell.length_c   1.000
_cell.angle_alpha   90.00
_cell.angle_beta   90.00
_cell.angle_gamma   90.00
#
_symmetry.space_group_name_H-M   'P 1'
#
loop_
_entity.id
_entity.type
_entity.pdbx_description
1 polymer ?
#
loop_
_entity_poly.entity_id
_entity_poly.type
_entity_poly.pdbx_seq_one_letter_code
_entity_poly.pdbx_strand_id
1 'polypeptide(L)'
;MDVTVLQTQILTPILGIVDQRTDKRIDFVGGIRGLAALEQRVDSGEMACAFSLYPVTINQLFTIADSGNVMPPKSTWFEPKLRDGLLTNLITD
;
A
#
# COMPACT_ATOMS: atom_id res chain seq x y z
N MET A 1 -10.48 1.35 -5.83
CA MET A 1 -9.06 1.68 -6.10
C MET A 1 -8.39 0.51 -6.78
N ASP A 2 -7.33 0.71 -7.55
CA ASP A 2 -6.64 -0.36 -8.29
C ASP A 2 -6.16 -1.50 -7.41
N VAL A 3 -5.69 -1.18 -6.20
CA VAL A 3 -5.33 -2.19 -5.18
C VAL A 3 -6.50 -3.11 -4.80
N THR A 4 -7.74 -2.59 -4.78
CA THR A 4 -8.95 -3.39 -4.51
C THR A 4 -9.24 -4.33 -5.68
N VAL A 5 -9.01 -3.87 -6.91
CA VAL A 5 -9.13 -4.70 -8.12
C VAL A 5 -8.08 -5.81 -8.07
N LEU A 6 -6.82 -5.48 -7.80
CA LEU A 6 -5.74 -6.46 -7.64
C LEU A 6 -6.10 -7.51 -6.57
N GLN A 7 -6.58 -7.08 -5.40
CA GLN A 7 -6.97 -7.99 -4.32
C GLN A 7 -8.13 -8.93 -4.73
N THR A 8 -9.20 -8.37 -5.28
CA THR A 8 -10.46 -9.10 -5.55
C THR A 8 -10.40 -9.95 -6.82
N GLN A 9 -9.59 -9.57 -7.80
CA GLN A 9 -9.53 -10.25 -9.10
C GLN A 9 -8.32 -11.18 -9.24
N ILE A 10 -7.23 -10.93 -8.50
CA ILE A 10 -5.98 -11.69 -8.66
C ILE A 10 -5.51 -12.30 -7.34
N LEU A 11 -5.24 -11.48 -6.32
CA LEU A 11 -4.58 -11.98 -5.10
C LEU A 11 -5.42 -13.03 -4.39
N THR A 12 -6.70 -12.75 -4.12
CA THR A 12 -7.60 -13.72 -3.48
C THR A 12 -7.94 -14.90 -4.39
N PRO A 13 -8.55 -14.71 -5.58
CA PRO A 13 -9.10 -15.84 -6.34
C PRO A 13 -8.04 -16.66 -7.08
N ILE A 14 -6.92 -16.08 -7.50
CA ILE A 14 -5.90 -16.76 -8.31
C ILE A 14 -4.72 -17.19 -7.43
N LEU A 15 -4.22 -16.32 -6.56
CA LEU A 15 -3.03 -16.59 -5.75
C LEU A 15 -3.34 -17.13 -4.35
N GLY A 16 -4.60 -17.06 -3.92
CA GLY A 16 -5.04 -17.48 -2.59
C GLY A 16 -4.52 -16.60 -1.46
N ILE A 17 -4.09 -15.37 -1.74
CA ILE A 17 -3.59 -14.40 -0.75
C ILE A 17 -4.80 -13.59 -0.25
N VAL A 18 -5.43 -14.06 0.83
CA VAL A 18 -6.67 -13.47 1.36
C VAL A 18 -6.40 -12.23 2.23
N ASP A 19 -5.40 -12.32 3.12
CA ASP A 19 -4.97 -11.20 3.96
C ASP A 19 -3.47 -10.95 3.77
N GLN A 20 -3.17 -9.91 3.02
CA GLN A 20 -1.82 -9.43 2.74
C GLN A 20 -1.03 -8.94 3.96
N ARG A 21 -1.66 -8.82 5.13
CA ARG A 21 -0.98 -8.45 6.39
C ARG A 21 -0.35 -9.66 7.07
N THR A 22 -0.83 -10.86 6.78
CA THR A 22 -0.47 -12.09 7.47
C THR A 22 0.11 -13.16 6.54
N ASP A 23 -0.22 -13.14 5.25
CA ASP A 23 0.34 -14.06 4.26
C ASP A 23 1.82 -13.73 4.00
N LYS A 24 2.69 -14.72 4.20
CA LYS A 24 4.15 -14.59 4.04
C LYS A 24 4.60 -14.60 2.58
N ARG A 25 3.72 -14.91 1.63
CA ARG A 25 4.04 -15.00 0.19
C ARG A 25 3.95 -13.64 -0.52
N ILE A 26 3.56 -12.59 0.19
CA ILE A 26 3.51 -11.22 -0.33
C ILE A 26 4.39 -10.31 0.52
N ASP A 27 5.13 -9.43 -0.15
CA ASP A 27 5.95 -8.42 0.48
C ASP A 27 5.84 -7.10 -0.28
N PHE A 28 6.23 -6.00 0.37
CA PHE A 28 6.04 -4.63 -0.13
C PHE A 28 7.36 -3.89 -0.22
N VAL A 29 7.63 -3.34 -1.40
CA VAL A 29 8.75 -2.43 -1.62
C VAL A 29 8.31 -1.00 -1.31
N GLY A 30 9.06 -0.31 -0.45
CA GLY A 30 8.79 1.09 -0.13
C GLY A 30 8.96 2.00 -1.34
N GLY A 31 8.09 3.02 -1.46
CA GLY A 31 7.97 3.86 -2.66
C GLY A 31 9.29 4.50 -3.14
N ILE A 32 10.18 4.88 -2.21
CA ILE A 32 11.48 5.47 -2.53
C ILE A 32 12.40 4.57 -3.36
N ARG A 33 12.25 3.25 -3.25
CA ARG A 33 13.09 2.29 -3.98
C ARG A 33 12.63 2.12 -5.44
N GLY A 34 11.38 2.45 -5.73
CA GLY A 34 10.82 2.44 -7.08
C GLY A 34 10.77 1.06 -7.75
N LEU A 35 10.61 1.08 -9.08
CA LEU A 35 10.46 -0.11 -9.92
C LEU A 35 11.71 -1.00 -9.94
N ALA A 36 12.90 -0.40 -9.91
CA ALA A 36 14.16 -1.14 -9.98
C ALA A 36 14.29 -2.17 -8.84
N ALA A 37 13.82 -1.84 -7.64
CA ALA A 37 13.81 -2.77 -6.52
C ALA A 37 12.75 -3.87 -6.64
N LEU A 38 11.66 -3.64 -7.38
CA LEU A 38 10.70 -4.71 -7.71
C LEU A 38 11.31 -5.67 -8.74
N GLU A 39 11.90 -5.14 -9.81
CA GLU A 39 12.59 -5.90 -10.86
C GLU A 39 13.67 -6.80 -10.27
N GLN A 40 14.56 -6.23 -9.44
CA GLN A 40 15.64 -6.98 -8.79
C GLN A 40 15.13 -8.19 -7.98
N ARG A 41 13.98 -8.07 -7.31
CA ARG A 41 13.42 -9.17 -6.49
C ARG A 41 12.82 -10.28 -7.35
N VAL A 42 12.32 -9.95 -8.53
CA VAL A 42 11.83 -10.94 -9.49
C VAL A 42 13.00 -11.61 -10.20
N ASP A 43 13.96 -10.82 -10.72
CA ASP A 43 15.10 -11.32 -11.47
C ASP A 43 16.04 -12.20 -10.63
N SER A 44 16.14 -11.92 -9.32
CA SER A 44 16.92 -12.75 -8.38
C SER A 44 16.22 -14.05 -7.99
N GLY A 45 14.94 -14.22 -8.31
CA GLY A 45 14.12 -15.37 -7.91
C GLY A 45 13.63 -15.31 -6.46
N GLU A 46 13.86 -14.21 -5.72
CA GLU A 46 13.28 -14.00 -4.39
C GLU A 46 11.74 -14.01 -4.44
N MET A 47 11.18 -13.39 -5.48
CA MET A 47 9.74 -13.28 -5.72
C MET A 47 9.38 -13.80 -7.11
N ALA A 48 8.21 -14.43 -7.25
CA ALA A 48 7.76 -14.96 -8.54
C ALA A 48 7.26 -13.88 -9.52
N CYS A 49 6.74 -12.76 -9.00
CA CYS A 49 6.26 -11.63 -9.79
C CYS A 49 6.18 -10.37 -8.93
N ALA A 50 5.98 -9.22 -9.58
CA ALA A 50 5.78 -7.94 -8.93
C ALA A 50 4.60 -7.19 -9.58
N PHE A 51 3.87 -6.42 -8.76
CA PHE A 51 2.82 -5.51 -9.21
C PHE A 51 3.21 -4.08 -8.87
N SER A 52 3.12 -3.19 -9.85
CA SER A 52 3.20 -1.75 -9.63
C SER A 52 1.87 -1.12 -9.99
N LEU A 53 1.37 -0.25 -9.13
CA LEU A 53 0.06 0.39 -9.26
C LEU A 53 0.26 1.90 -9.41
N TYR A 54 -0.67 2.56 -10.11
CA TYR A 54 -0.67 4.01 -10.18
C TYR A 54 -0.85 4.61 -8.78
N PRO A 55 -0.10 5.68 -8.45
CA PRO A 55 -0.23 6.34 -7.18
C PRO A 55 -1.63 6.94 -7.05
N VAL A 56 -2.17 6.82 -5.85
CA VAL A 56 -3.45 7.42 -5.48
C VAL A 56 -3.30 8.93 -5.47
N THR A 57 -4.24 9.63 -6.11
CA THR A 57 -4.26 11.09 -6.07
C THR A 57 -4.69 11.61 -4.70
N ILE A 58 -4.27 12.82 -4.34
CA ILE A 58 -4.71 13.48 -3.10
C ILE A 58 -6.24 13.59 -3.03
N ASN A 59 -6.91 13.89 -4.15
CA ASN A 59 -8.36 13.99 -4.18
C ASN A 59 -9.05 12.65 -3.91
N GLN A 60 -8.53 11.54 -4.45
CA GLN A 60 -9.04 10.21 -4.14
C GLN A 60 -8.84 9.86 -2.66
N LEU A 61 -7.71 10.25 -2.07
CA LEU A 61 -7.44 10.07 -0.65
C LEU A 61 -8.51 10.79 0.20
N PHE A 62 -8.77 12.08 -0.07
CA PHE A 62 -9.79 12.85 0.64
C PHE A 62 -11.19 12.27 0.46
N THR A 63 -11.55 11.90 -0.78
CA THR A 63 -12.86 11.28 -1.07
C THR A 63 -13.10 10.03 -0.22
N ILE A 64 -12.08 9.19 -0.03
CA ILE A 64 -12.20 7.97 0.77
C ILE A 64 -12.32 8.31 2.26
N ALA A 65 -11.51 9.25 2.76
CA ALA A 65 -11.58 9.71 4.15
C ALA A 65 -12.95 10.31 4.49
N ASP A 66 -13.49 11.17 3.63
CA ASP A 66 -14.78 11.83 3.80
C ASP A 66 -15.95 10.83 3.76
N SER A 67 -15.79 9.72 3.04
CA SER A 67 -16.81 8.66 2.95
C SER A 67 -16.89 7.75 4.19
N GLY A 68 -16.04 7.95 5.20
CA GLY A 68 -15.95 7.08 6.38
C GLY A 68 -15.36 5.69 6.10
N ASN A 69 -14.87 5.45 4.88
CA ASN A 69 -14.22 4.21 4.50
C ASN A 69 -12.73 4.21 4.85
N VAL A 70 -12.16 3.02 4.98
CA VAL A 70 -10.74 2.83 5.25
C VAL A 70 -9.99 2.53 3.96
N MET A 71 -8.84 3.20 3.77
CA MET A 71 -7.94 2.90 2.66
C MET A 71 -7.49 1.44 2.73
N PRO A 72 -7.45 0.70 1.60
CA PRO A 72 -6.92 -0.65 1.58
C PRO A 72 -5.49 -0.68 2.14
N PRO A 73 -5.09 -1.73 2.86
CA PRO A 73 -3.76 -1.81 3.44
C PRO A 73 -2.67 -1.63 2.38
N LYS A 74 -1.60 -0.90 2.72
CA LYS A 74 -0.40 -0.72 1.88
C LYS A 74 -0.68 -0.15 0.48
N SER A 75 -1.77 0.60 0.32
CA SER A 75 -2.20 1.21 -0.95
C SER A 75 -1.58 2.58 -1.24
N THR A 76 -0.90 3.19 -0.27
CA THR A 76 -0.24 4.49 -0.40
C THR A 76 1.07 4.54 0.37
N TRP A 77 1.99 5.39 -0.11
CA TRP A 77 3.26 5.69 0.55
C TRP A 77 3.42 7.22 0.67
N PHE A 78 3.46 7.72 1.90
CA PHE A 78 3.68 9.15 2.19
C PHE A 78 5.15 9.47 2.45
N GLU A 79 5.58 10.60 1.91
CA GLU A 79 6.85 11.26 2.22
C GLU A 79 6.67 12.77 2.47
N PRO A 80 7.39 13.35 3.45
CA PRO A 80 8.16 12.64 4.49
C PRO A 80 7.22 11.82 5.39
N LYS A 81 7.74 10.76 6.01
CA LYS A 81 6.99 10.09 7.08
C LYS A 81 6.74 11.12 8.18
N LEU A 82 5.54 11.11 8.75
CA LEU A 82 5.25 11.86 9.96
C LEU A 82 6.32 11.52 10.99
N ARG A 83 6.99 12.55 11.53
CA ARG A 83 7.97 12.34 12.58
C ARG A 83 7.22 11.78 13.79
N ASP A 84 7.64 10.60 14.25
CA ASP A 84 7.12 10.02 15.48
C ASP A 84 7.35 11.01 16.64
N GLY A 85 6.33 11.25 17.47
CA GLY A 85 6.43 12.14 18.64
C GLY A 85 5.69 13.49 18.56
N LEU A 86 4.85 13.73 17.54
CA LEU A 86 3.98 14.90 17.52
C LEU A 86 2.83 14.73 18.53
N LEU A 87 2.92 15.42 19.67
CA LEU A 87 1.85 15.50 20.67
C LEU A 87 1.04 16.79 20.43
N THR A 88 -0.23 16.67 20.08
CA THR A 88 -1.16 17.81 19.99
C THR A 88 -1.99 17.88 21.26
N ASN A 89 -1.82 18.94 22.06
CA ASN A 89 -2.71 19.26 23.18
C ASN A 89 -3.56 20.48 22.81
N LEU A 90 -4.89 20.33 22.82
CA LEU A 90 -5.81 21.44 22.62
C LEU A 90 -5.85 22.24 23.92
N ILE A 91 -5.36 23.47 23.90
CA ILE A 91 -5.56 24.40 25.01
C ILE A 91 -6.95 24.99 24.81
N THR A 92 -7.88 24.60 25.68
CA THR A 92 -9.16 25.29 25.86
C THR A 92 -9.02 26.34 26.95
N ASP A 93 -9.52 27.55 26.70
CA ASP A 93 -9.63 28.61 27.72
C ASP A 93 -10.51 28.17 28.91
#